data_AF-A0A6L8QCW9-F1
#
_entry.id   AF-A0A6L8QCW9-F1
#
_cell.length_a   1.000
_cell.length_b   1.000
_cell.length_c   1.000
_cell.angle_alpha   90.00
_cell.angle_beta   90.00
_cell.angle_gamma   90.00
#
_symmetry.space_group_name_H-M   'P 1'
#
loop_
_entity.id
_entity.type
_entity.pdbx_description
1 polymer ?
#
loop_
_entity_poly.entity_id
_entity_poly.type
_entity_poly.pdbx_seq_one_letter_code
_entity_poly.pdbx_strand_id
1 'polypeptide(L)'
;MLAFAKDITQNQPENSKESENDEFKQYMDYQRKLNHERLVHHSLDYAKNHLQLNIQKADGDEEQLNGYLQNAFPVSHRFGNAEKIMLLLRKLSNGQNSSTNWYRMNAYYHALVYDSMKRFVKIYNQLIQDDPEKAKEYGASEGVQIDFDDWVYLYFPDLDFHIGHELGYTHYPFAKRNKAIAEEIEKNVKAGQSREEALKSIKDDFEMDDTSIKVLLGKPISNEDMELFYTSVENPIYEALTEVEDSRWGAMDGESLLDHSYYMGSNLKVWEWRTREEVEEEAESVMKELLKGSSK
;
A
#
# COMPACT_ATOMS: atom_id res chain seq x y z
N MET A 1 -7.25 -1.03 -16.40
CA MET A 1 -6.39 -1.38 -15.28
C MET A 1 -6.19 -0.16 -14.40
N LEU A 2 -6.06 -0.35 -13.10
CA LEU A 2 -5.70 0.75 -12.20
C LEU A 2 -4.20 1.04 -12.33
N ALA A 3 -3.85 2.31 -12.43
CA ALA A 3 -2.46 2.74 -12.49
C ALA A 3 -1.87 2.85 -11.08
N PHE A 4 -0.75 2.15 -10.89
CA PHE A 4 0.10 2.18 -9.70
C PHE A 4 1.43 2.86 -10.02
N ALA A 5 2.32 3.01 -9.03
CA ALA A 5 3.66 3.54 -9.23
C ALA A 5 4.53 2.67 -10.15
N LYS A 6 4.19 1.39 -10.29
CA LYS A 6 4.79 0.46 -11.25
C LYS A 6 3.71 -0.30 -12.02
N ASP A 7 4.06 -0.83 -13.18
CA ASP A 7 3.17 -1.68 -13.96
C ASP A 7 2.91 -3.01 -13.24
N ILE A 8 1.66 -3.23 -12.83
CA ILE A 8 1.22 -4.45 -12.13
C ILE A 8 0.98 -5.63 -13.07
N THR A 9 1.09 -5.46 -14.39
CA THR A 9 1.06 -6.55 -15.37
C THR A 9 2.43 -7.19 -15.57
N GLN A 10 3.50 -6.48 -15.18
CA GLN A 10 4.86 -6.99 -15.25
C GLN A 10 5.11 -7.96 -14.08
N ASN A 11 5.08 -9.26 -14.39
CA ASN A 11 5.30 -10.34 -13.43
C ASN A 11 6.68 -11.00 -13.57
N GLN A 12 7.52 -10.52 -14.49
CA GLN A 12 8.89 -11.04 -14.69
C GLN A 12 9.91 -9.90 -14.63
N PRO A 13 10.06 -9.23 -13.48
CA PRO A 13 11.10 -8.23 -13.32
C PRO A 13 12.49 -8.89 -13.42
N GLU A 14 13.41 -8.22 -14.11
CA GLU A 14 14.80 -8.62 -14.26
C GLU A 14 15.70 -7.45 -13.85
N ASN A 15 16.80 -7.75 -13.16
CA ASN A 15 17.79 -6.76 -12.75
C ASN A 15 19.22 -7.29 -12.97
N SER A 16 20.10 -6.44 -13.51
CA SER A 16 21.47 -6.80 -13.87
C SER A 16 22.34 -7.20 -12.67
N LYS A 17 22.02 -6.72 -11.47
CA LYS A 17 22.77 -6.99 -10.22
C LYS A 17 22.39 -8.27 -9.50
N GLU A 18 21.43 -9.04 -10.02
CA GLU A 18 21.04 -10.33 -9.42
C GLU A 18 22.19 -11.35 -9.39
N SER A 19 23.20 -11.21 -10.25
CA SER A 19 24.40 -12.07 -10.24
C SER A 19 25.43 -11.67 -9.18
N GLU A 20 25.31 -10.48 -8.60
CA GLU A 20 26.28 -9.90 -7.68
C GLU A 20 25.90 -10.13 -6.20
N ASN A 21 24.61 -10.37 -5.91
CA ASN A 21 24.10 -10.56 -4.56
C ASN A 21 23.00 -11.63 -4.51
N ASP A 22 23.28 -12.75 -3.82
CA ASP A 22 22.35 -13.87 -3.67
C ASP A 22 21.06 -13.51 -2.90
N GLU A 23 21.12 -12.63 -1.89
CA GLU A 23 19.94 -12.16 -1.15
C GLU A 23 19.03 -11.33 -2.07
N PHE A 24 19.63 -10.45 -2.89
CA PHE A 24 18.90 -9.65 -3.87
C PHE A 24 18.25 -10.54 -4.94
N LYS A 25 18.97 -11.57 -5.42
CA LYS A 25 18.40 -12.57 -6.33
C LYS A 25 17.20 -13.29 -5.73
N GLN A 26 17.29 -13.75 -4.47
CA GLN A 26 16.15 -14.38 -3.79
C GLN A 26 14.95 -13.44 -3.67
N TYR A 27 15.20 -12.15 -3.43
CA TYR A 27 14.15 -11.14 -3.40
C TYR A 27 13.50 -10.97 -4.79
N MET A 28 14.28 -10.91 -5.87
CA MET A 28 13.74 -10.84 -7.23
C MET A 28 12.97 -12.11 -7.62
N ASP A 29 13.46 -13.29 -7.25
CA ASP A 29 12.75 -14.56 -7.42
C ASP A 29 11.43 -14.59 -6.63
N TYR A 30 11.37 -13.94 -5.47
CA TYR A 30 10.12 -13.73 -4.74
C TYR A 30 9.16 -12.82 -5.51
N GLN A 31 9.63 -11.68 -6.04
CA GLN A 31 8.78 -10.78 -6.83
C GLN A 31 8.18 -11.48 -8.05
N ARG A 32 8.95 -12.33 -8.74
CA ARG A 32 8.48 -13.14 -9.89
C ARG A 32 7.39 -14.15 -9.56
N LYS A 33 7.24 -14.53 -8.29
CA LYS A 33 6.19 -15.46 -7.82
C LYS A 33 4.86 -14.77 -7.53
N LEU A 34 4.82 -13.44 -7.59
CA LEU A 34 3.61 -12.67 -7.34
C LEU A 34 2.90 -12.36 -8.66
N ASN A 35 1.57 -12.39 -8.63
CA ASN A 35 0.75 -11.88 -9.72
C ASN A 35 0.00 -10.64 -9.22
N HIS A 36 0.58 -9.47 -9.48
CA HIS A 36 0.12 -8.22 -8.89
C HIS A 36 -1.27 -7.82 -9.42
N GLU A 37 -1.55 -8.06 -10.70
CA GLU A 37 -2.87 -7.86 -11.30
C GLU A 37 -3.96 -8.69 -10.58
N ARG A 38 -3.70 -9.99 -10.39
CA ARG A 38 -4.62 -10.90 -9.68
C ARG A 38 -4.79 -10.52 -8.22
N LEU A 39 -3.69 -10.13 -7.57
CA LEU A 39 -3.72 -9.67 -6.19
C LEU A 39 -4.66 -8.47 -6.02
N VAL A 40 -4.53 -7.43 -6.85
CA VAL A 40 -5.40 -6.25 -6.81
C VAL A 40 -6.84 -6.64 -7.14
N HIS A 41 -7.07 -7.43 -8.20
CA HIS A 41 -8.39 -7.89 -8.60
C HIS A 41 -9.13 -8.61 -7.45
N HIS A 42 -8.49 -9.62 -6.85
CA HIS A 42 -9.11 -10.40 -5.78
C HIS A 42 -9.27 -9.61 -4.48
N SER A 43 -8.38 -8.66 -4.20
CA SER A 43 -8.53 -7.75 -3.06
C SER A 43 -9.80 -6.89 -3.17
N LEU A 44 -10.03 -6.30 -4.35
CA LEU A 44 -11.22 -5.48 -4.61
C LEU A 44 -12.50 -6.31 -4.62
N ASP A 45 -12.46 -7.49 -5.25
CA ASP A 45 -13.62 -8.37 -5.30
C ASP A 45 -13.99 -8.89 -3.90
N TYR A 46 -12.99 -9.29 -3.11
CA TYR A 46 -13.18 -9.69 -1.71
C TYR A 46 -13.82 -8.56 -0.90
N ALA A 47 -13.25 -7.35 -0.96
CA ALA A 47 -13.76 -6.19 -0.22
C ALA A 47 -15.22 -5.86 -0.59
N LYS A 48 -15.53 -5.86 -1.90
CA LYS A 48 -16.87 -5.60 -2.44
C LYS A 48 -17.87 -6.67 -1.97
N ASN A 49 -17.55 -7.95 -2.14
CA ASN A 49 -18.45 -9.04 -1.79
C ASN A 49 -18.71 -9.08 -0.28
N HIS A 50 -17.66 -8.91 0.54
CA HIS A 50 -17.82 -8.88 2.00
C HIS A 50 -18.57 -7.65 2.49
N LEU A 51 -18.38 -6.47 1.89
CA LEU A 51 -19.19 -5.31 2.24
C LEU A 51 -20.68 -5.55 1.89
N GLN A 52 -20.97 -6.10 0.71
CA GLN A 52 -22.34 -6.41 0.32
C GLN A 52 -23.01 -7.39 1.29
N LEU A 53 -22.31 -8.45 1.69
CA LEU A 53 -22.79 -9.42 2.66
C LEU A 53 -23.08 -8.78 4.02
N ASN A 54 -22.23 -7.84 4.48
CA ASN A 54 -22.43 -7.18 5.77
C ASN A 54 -23.56 -6.14 5.73
N ILE A 55 -23.75 -5.45 4.61
CA ILE A 55 -24.94 -4.60 4.40
C ILE A 55 -26.22 -5.43 4.52
N GLN A 56 -26.26 -6.62 3.89
CA GLN A 56 -27.42 -7.51 3.96
C GLN A 56 -27.64 -8.09 5.37
N LYS A 57 -26.56 -8.47 6.06
CA LYS A 57 -26.63 -9.03 7.42
C LYS A 57 -27.04 -8.01 8.47
N ALA A 58 -26.65 -6.75 8.31
CA ALA A 58 -27.02 -5.69 9.24
C ALA A 58 -28.53 -5.42 9.22
N ASP A 59 -29.22 -5.67 8.11
CA ASP A 59 -30.67 -5.52 7.98
C ASP A 59 -31.22 -4.18 8.52
N GLY A 60 -30.48 -3.09 8.25
CA GLY A 60 -30.81 -1.74 8.73
C GLY A 60 -30.18 -1.35 10.07
N ASP A 61 -29.42 -2.24 10.73
CA ASP A 61 -28.60 -1.90 11.90
C ASP A 61 -27.35 -1.09 11.49
N GLU A 62 -27.46 0.23 11.63
CA GLU A 62 -26.38 1.15 11.31
C GLU A 62 -25.17 1.01 12.24
N GLU A 63 -25.36 0.62 13.51
CA GLU A 63 -24.27 0.50 14.48
C GLU A 63 -23.40 -0.72 14.14
N GLN A 64 -24.03 -1.86 13.86
CA GLN A 64 -23.33 -3.06 13.40
C GLN A 64 -22.57 -2.80 12.10
N LEU A 65 -23.20 -2.10 11.13
CA LEU A 65 -22.57 -1.79 9.85
C LEU A 65 -21.40 -0.83 10.02
N ASN A 66 -21.52 0.20 10.85
CA ASN A 66 -20.43 1.13 11.16
C ASN A 66 -19.27 0.43 11.86
N GLY A 67 -19.55 -0.48 12.81
CA GLY A 67 -18.53 -1.30 13.44
C GLY A 67 -17.79 -2.19 12.44
N TYR A 68 -18.50 -2.77 11.46
CA TYR A 68 -17.86 -3.49 10.37
C TYR A 68 -16.98 -2.57 9.51
N LEU A 69 -17.46 -1.38 9.14
CA LEU A 69 -16.70 -0.44 8.30
C LEU A 69 -15.40 0.02 8.95
N GLN A 70 -15.43 0.36 10.24
CA GLN A 70 -14.23 0.77 10.98
C GLN A 70 -13.15 -0.32 11.00
N ASN A 71 -13.56 -1.58 11.11
CA ASN A 71 -12.65 -2.72 11.12
C ASN A 71 -12.16 -3.13 9.73
N ALA A 72 -13.05 -3.11 8.73
CA ALA A 72 -12.76 -3.56 7.38
C ALA A 72 -12.04 -2.49 6.54
N PHE A 73 -12.27 -1.21 6.85
CA PHE A 73 -11.82 -0.05 6.08
C PHE A 73 -11.30 1.06 7.01
N PRO A 74 -10.24 0.82 7.80
CA PRO A 74 -9.78 1.72 8.87
C PRO A 74 -9.36 3.12 8.40
N VAL A 75 -9.06 3.32 7.11
CA VAL A 75 -8.87 4.65 6.53
C VAL A 75 -10.15 5.12 5.85
N SER A 76 -10.75 4.29 5.00
CA SER A 76 -11.80 4.71 4.08
C SER A 76 -13.14 5.01 4.77
N HIS A 77 -13.39 4.41 5.94
CA HIS A 77 -14.58 4.69 6.74
C HIS A 77 -14.66 6.16 7.22
N ARG A 78 -13.54 6.88 7.20
CA ARG A 78 -13.44 8.28 7.66
C ARG A 78 -14.08 9.27 6.68
N PHE A 79 -14.18 8.90 5.40
CA PHE A 79 -14.71 9.77 4.35
C PHE A 79 -15.88 9.16 3.56
N GLY A 80 -16.24 7.89 3.83
CA GLY A 80 -17.30 7.18 3.14
C GLY A 80 -18.11 6.26 4.04
N ASN A 81 -19.44 6.27 3.86
CA ASN A 81 -20.33 5.27 4.43
C ASN A 81 -20.37 4.00 3.55
N ALA A 82 -21.15 2.99 3.94
CA ALA A 82 -21.24 1.71 3.22
C ALA A 82 -21.65 1.86 1.75
N GLU A 83 -22.63 2.72 1.46
CA GLU A 83 -23.09 2.97 0.09
C GLU A 83 -21.98 3.60 -0.75
N LYS A 84 -21.28 4.59 -0.19
CA LYS A 84 -20.22 5.31 -0.90
C LYS A 84 -19.00 4.43 -1.13
N ILE A 85 -18.56 3.69 -0.12
CA ILE A 85 -17.47 2.71 -0.24
C ILE A 85 -17.83 1.65 -1.29
N MET A 86 -19.07 1.14 -1.28
CA MET A 86 -19.54 0.18 -2.29
C MET A 86 -19.48 0.77 -3.71
N LEU A 87 -19.89 2.02 -3.90
CA LEU A 87 -19.82 2.71 -5.19
C LEU A 87 -18.37 2.84 -5.68
N LEU A 88 -17.45 3.25 -4.81
CA LEU A 88 -16.03 3.37 -5.14
C LEU A 88 -15.41 1.99 -5.47
N LEU A 89 -15.73 0.95 -4.70
CA LEU A 89 -15.28 -0.42 -4.97
C LEU A 89 -15.76 -0.93 -6.33
N ARG A 90 -16.99 -0.58 -6.75
CA ARG A 90 -17.50 -0.92 -8.09
C ARG A 90 -16.72 -0.19 -9.18
N LYS A 91 -16.45 1.11 -9.00
CA LYS A 91 -15.62 1.89 -9.94
C LYS A 91 -14.20 1.31 -10.05
N LEU A 92 -13.56 1.01 -8.92
CA LEU A 92 -12.24 0.36 -8.87
C LEU A 92 -12.25 -1.00 -9.57
N SER A 93 -13.24 -1.86 -9.28
CA SER A 93 -13.36 -3.18 -9.90
C SER A 93 -13.51 -3.08 -11.42
N ASN A 94 -14.34 -2.15 -11.90
CA ASN A 94 -14.53 -1.91 -13.33
C ASN A 94 -13.26 -1.36 -13.99
N GLY A 95 -12.58 -0.41 -13.32
CA GLY A 95 -11.31 0.13 -13.78
C GLY A 95 -10.21 -0.92 -13.85
N GLN A 96 -10.09 -1.77 -12.84
CA GLN A 96 -9.09 -2.84 -12.78
C GLN A 96 -9.31 -3.87 -13.90
N ASN A 97 -10.55 -4.25 -14.18
CA ASN A 97 -10.90 -5.23 -15.21
C ASN A 97 -10.82 -4.70 -16.66
N SER A 98 -10.42 -3.44 -16.86
CA SER A 98 -10.20 -2.91 -18.21
C SER A 98 -8.84 -3.35 -18.75
N SER A 99 -8.83 -4.04 -19.89
CA SER A 99 -7.62 -4.59 -20.51
C SER A 99 -6.84 -3.61 -21.40
N THR A 100 -7.45 -2.48 -21.81
CA THR A 100 -6.87 -1.55 -22.81
C THR A 100 -6.69 -0.13 -22.30
N ASN A 101 -7.16 0.18 -21.09
CA ASN A 101 -7.16 1.54 -20.55
C ASN A 101 -6.51 1.54 -19.18
N TRP A 102 -5.75 2.57 -18.86
CA TRP A 102 -5.21 2.78 -17.52
C TRP A 102 -6.00 3.89 -16.81
N TYR A 103 -6.18 3.73 -15.50
CA TYR A 103 -6.96 4.65 -14.68
C TYR A 103 -6.13 5.14 -13.51
N ARG A 104 -5.79 6.43 -13.50
CA ARG A 104 -5.12 7.07 -12.36
C ARG A 104 -6.12 7.24 -11.22
N MET A 105 -5.67 6.82 -10.04
CA MET A 105 -6.39 6.93 -8.79
C MET A 105 -6.03 8.24 -8.08
N ASN A 106 -6.96 8.75 -7.27
CA ASN A 106 -6.70 9.84 -6.34
C ASN A 106 -6.54 9.28 -4.91
N ALA A 107 -6.33 10.14 -3.93
CA ALA A 107 -6.06 9.72 -2.56
C ALA A 107 -7.19 8.89 -1.92
N TYR A 108 -8.47 9.17 -2.26
CA TYR A 108 -9.60 8.39 -1.77
C TYR A 108 -9.56 6.96 -2.30
N TYR A 109 -9.24 6.80 -3.59
CA TYR A 109 -9.10 5.50 -4.22
C TYR A 109 -7.87 4.74 -3.70
N HIS A 110 -6.73 5.40 -3.54
CA HIS A 110 -5.54 4.79 -2.94
C HIS A 110 -5.81 4.30 -1.51
N ALA A 111 -6.48 5.09 -0.66
CA ALA A 111 -6.87 4.67 0.68
C ALA A 111 -7.77 3.42 0.68
N LEU A 112 -8.73 3.36 -0.25
CA LEU A 112 -9.65 2.22 -0.36
C LEU A 112 -8.97 0.96 -0.91
N VAL A 113 -8.07 1.10 -1.88
CA VAL A 113 -7.24 0.00 -2.36
C VAL A 113 -6.34 -0.52 -1.24
N TYR A 114 -5.71 0.38 -0.47
CA TYR A 114 -4.85 0.02 0.66
C TYR A 114 -5.62 -0.83 1.69
N ASP A 115 -6.78 -0.34 2.15
CA ASP A 115 -7.62 -1.07 3.11
C ASP A 115 -8.05 -2.46 2.56
N SER A 116 -8.47 -2.49 1.29
CA SER A 116 -8.94 -3.71 0.63
C SER A 116 -7.83 -4.76 0.52
N MET A 117 -6.65 -4.34 0.08
CA MET A 117 -5.48 -5.21 -0.10
C MET A 117 -4.95 -5.71 1.24
N LYS A 118 -4.78 -4.83 2.23
CA LYS A 118 -4.29 -5.21 3.56
C LYS A 118 -5.11 -6.34 4.17
N ARG A 119 -6.44 -6.21 4.06
CA ARG A 119 -7.37 -7.21 4.56
C ARG A 119 -7.33 -8.50 3.76
N PHE A 120 -7.31 -8.42 2.43
CA PHE A 120 -7.26 -9.60 1.57
C PHE A 120 -5.95 -10.38 1.75
N VAL A 121 -4.79 -9.71 1.75
CA VAL A 121 -3.48 -10.35 1.94
C VAL A 121 -3.43 -11.12 3.25
N LYS A 122 -3.94 -10.56 4.35
CA LYS A 122 -4.02 -11.28 5.64
C LYS A 122 -4.77 -12.62 5.50
N ILE A 123 -5.88 -12.61 4.77
CA ILE A 123 -6.74 -13.79 4.61
C ILE A 123 -6.13 -14.78 3.62
N TYR A 124 -5.56 -14.28 2.53
CA TYR A 124 -4.90 -15.09 1.53
C TYR A 124 -3.67 -15.80 2.10
N ASN A 125 -2.85 -15.10 2.90
CA ASN A 125 -1.68 -15.69 3.57
C ASN A 125 -2.07 -16.77 4.59
N GLN A 126 -3.19 -16.60 5.29
CA GLN A 126 -3.75 -17.65 6.14
C GLN A 126 -4.24 -18.84 5.28
N LEU A 127 -4.90 -18.56 4.16
CA LEU A 127 -5.38 -19.59 3.24
C LEU A 127 -4.25 -20.41 2.63
N ILE A 128 -3.10 -19.81 2.33
CA ILE A 128 -1.90 -20.53 1.88
C ILE A 128 -1.46 -21.59 2.91
N GLN A 129 -1.61 -21.31 4.20
CA GLN A 129 -1.24 -22.25 5.26
C GLN A 129 -2.31 -23.33 5.48
N ASP A 130 -3.58 -22.92 5.47
CA ASP A 130 -4.70 -23.78 5.83
C ASP A 130 -5.17 -24.68 4.68
N ASP A 131 -5.22 -24.15 3.45
CA ASP A 131 -5.69 -24.84 2.25
C ASP A 131 -4.96 -24.31 0.99
N PRO A 132 -3.74 -24.81 0.73
CA PRO A 132 -2.92 -24.37 -0.39
C PRO A 132 -3.58 -24.58 -1.77
N GLU A 133 -4.43 -25.61 -1.92
CA GLU A 133 -5.10 -25.88 -3.20
C GLU A 133 -6.15 -24.80 -3.48
N LYS A 134 -6.91 -24.39 -2.46
CA LYS A 134 -7.84 -23.27 -2.59
C LYS A 134 -7.12 -21.93 -2.77
N ALA A 135 -5.95 -21.74 -2.15
CA ALA A 135 -5.13 -20.55 -2.40
C ALA A 135 -4.70 -20.44 -3.87
N LYS A 136 -4.31 -21.56 -4.50
CA LYS A 136 -3.95 -21.60 -5.93
C LYS A 136 -5.08 -21.14 -6.85
N GLU A 137 -6.34 -21.34 -6.48
CA GLU A 137 -7.48 -20.88 -7.29
C GLU A 137 -7.51 -19.36 -7.49
N TYR A 138 -6.96 -18.59 -6.54
CA TYR A 138 -6.83 -17.14 -6.68
C TYR A 138 -5.71 -16.73 -7.66
N GLY A 139 -4.69 -17.58 -7.82
CA GLY A 139 -3.54 -17.29 -8.69
C GLY A 139 -2.81 -15.98 -8.35
N ALA A 140 -2.89 -15.50 -7.10
CA ALA A 140 -2.26 -14.26 -6.66
C ALA A 140 -0.76 -14.44 -6.35
N SER A 141 -0.34 -15.67 -6.04
CA SER A 141 1.07 -16.04 -5.88
C SER A 141 1.31 -17.52 -6.17
N GLU A 142 2.55 -17.89 -6.47
CA GLU A 142 2.99 -19.28 -6.65
C GLU A 142 3.21 -20.00 -5.31
N GLY A 143 2.19 -20.01 -4.45
CA GLY A 143 2.21 -20.69 -3.15
C GLY A 143 3.08 -20.01 -2.08
N VAL A 144 3.53 -18.78 -2.33
CA VAL A 144 4.27 -17.96 -1.35
C VAL A 144 3.34 -16.95 -0.70
N GLN A 145 3.58 -16.66 0.59
CA GLN A 145 2.87 -15.59 1.28
C GLN A 145 3.24 -14.24 0.68
N ILE A 146 2.26 -13.35 0.64
CA ILE A 146 2.40 -12.00 0.10
C ILE A 146 2.78 -11.07 1.24
N ASP A 147 3.91 -10.41 1.10
CA ASP A 147 4.33 -9.32 1.95
C ASP A 147 3.60 -8.03 1.52
N PHE A 148 2.60 -7.62 2.31
CA PHE A 148 1.78 -6.46 1.98
C PHE A 148 2.57 -5.16 2.04
N ASP A 149 3.46 -5.01 3.03
CA ASP A 149 4.16 -3.74 3.24
C ASP A 149 5.24 -3.54 2.16
N ASP A 150 5.91 -4.61 1.74
CA ASP A 150 6.79 -4.62 0.57
C ASP A 150 6.03 -4.24 -0.72
N TRP A 151 4.84 -4.82 -0.93
CA TRP A 151 4.02 -4.48 -2.09
C TRP A 151 3.60 -3.00 -2.07
N VAL A 152 3.19 -2.48 -0.91
CA VAL A 152 2.85 -1.06 -0.76
C VAL A 152 4.05 -0.18 -1.09
N TYR A 153 5.23 -0.49 -0.57
CA TYR A 153 6.46 0.23 -0.85
C TYR A 153 6.75 0.34 -2.35
N LEU A 154 6.56 -0.75 -3.10
CA LEU A 154 6.91 -0.80 -4.52
C LEU A 154 5.85 -0.17 -5.44
N TYR A 155 4.56 -0.30 -5.10
CA TYR A 155 3.47 0.01 -6.04
C TYR A 155 2.61 1.21 -5.64
N PHE A 156 2.62 1.68 -4.40
CA PHE A 156 1.94 2.93 -4.06
C PHE A 156 2.82 4.14 -4.41
N PRO A 157 2.26 5.21 -4.98
CA PRO A 157 3.02 6.43 -5.27
C PRO A 157 3.42 7.18 -3.99
N ASP A 158 2.54 7.17 -3.00
CA ASP A 158 2.71 7.78 -1.68
C ASP A 158 1.71 7.17 -0.69
N LEU A 159 1.85 7.54 0.58
CA LEU A 159 0.89 7.24 1.65
C LEU A 159 0.46 8.53 2.38
N ASP A 160 0.28 9.64 1.65
CA ASP A 160 -0.07 10.93 2.24
C ASP A 160 -1.43 10.87 2.96
N PHE A 161 -2.33 9.98 2.53
CA PHE A 161 -3.61 9.71 3.21
C PHE A 161 -3.45 9.06 4.62
N HIS A 162 -2.24 8.61 4.98
CA HIS A 162 -1.89 8.07 6.30
C HIS A 162 -1.15 9.09 7.20
N ILE A 163 -0.99 10.34 6.80
CA ILE A 163 -0.28 11.34 7.62
C ILE A 163 -0.92 11.48 9.00
N GLY A 164 -0.08 11.43 10.04
CA GLY A 164 -0.51 11.42 11.44
C GLY A 164 -0.74 10.02 12.03
N HIS A 165 -0.48 8.95 11.26
CA HIS A 165 -0.45 7.57 11.75
C HIS A 165 0.95 6.99 11.61
N GLU A 166 1.34 6.15 12.57
CA GLU A 166 2.60 5.42 12.48
C GLU A 166 2.54 4.39 11.35
N LEU A 167 3.56 4.41 10.49
CA LEU A 167 3.80 3.42 9.45
C LEU A 167 4.91 2.48 9.91
N GLY A 168 4.80 1.19 9.57
CA GLY A 168 5.86 0.21 9.80
C GLY A 168 7.15 0.56 9.06
N TYR A 169 8.27 0.00 9.52
CA TYR A 169 9.61 0.35 9.02
C TYR A 169 9.81 0.08 7.52
N THR A 170 9.17 -0.95 6.98
CA THR A 170 9.13 -1.30 5.55
C THR A 170 8.66 -0.16 4.65
N HIS A 171 7.93 0.82 5.21
CA HIS A 171 7.52 2.04 4.51
C HIS A 171 8.44 3.23 4.77
N TYR A 172 9.72 3.03 5.12
CA TYR A 172 10.63 4.09 5.59
C TYR A 172 10.59 5.39 4.76
N PRO A 173 10.62 5.36 3.41
CA PRO A 173 10.53 6.60 2.63
C PRO A 173 9.20 7.34 2.81
N PHE A 174 8.08 6.62 2.85
CA PHE A 174 6.77 7.20 3.12
C PHE A 174 6.66 7.68 4.57
N ALA A 175 7.19 6.93 5.54
CA ALA A 175 7.21 7.32 6.95
C ALA A 175 8.00 8.62 7.18
N LYS A 176 9.17 8.75 6.52
CA LYS A 176 10.00 9.97 6.57
C LYS A 176 9.25 11.17 5.99
N ARG A 177 8.63 11.01 4.83
CA ARG A 177 7.81 12.05 4.19
C ARG A 177 6.62 12.44 5.07
N ASN A 178 5.83 11.45 5.52
CA ASN A 178 4.66 11.68 6.36
C ASN A 178 5.01 12.37 7.67
N LYS A 179 6.14 12.01 8.28
CA LYS A 179 6.65 12.67 9.48
C LYS A 179 7.03 14.13 9.23
N ALA A 180 7.77 14.40 8.15
CA ALA A 180 8.14 15.78 7.78
C ALA A 180 6.90 16.65 7.54
N ILE A 181 5.90 16.12 6.82
CA ILE A 181 4.63 16.81 6.59
C ILE A 181 3.89 17.03 7.92
N ALA A 182 3.79 15.99 8.77
CA ALA A 182 3.11 16.10 10.06
C ALA A 182 3.77 17.14 10.99
N GLU A 183 5.10 17.19 11.05
CA GLU A 183 5.86 18.16 11.84
C GLU A 183 5.65 19.60 11.34
N GLU A 184 5.62 19.82 10.02
CA GLU A 184 5.37 21.15 9.46
C GLU A 184 3.91 21.60 9.67
N ILE A 185 2.94 20.68 9.56
CA ILE A 185 1.54 20.94 9.95
C ILE A 185 1.48 21.36 11.42
N GLU A 186 2.13 20.62 12.32
CA GLU A 186 2.10 20.91 13.75
C GLU A 186 2.75 22.26 14.07
N LYS A 187 3.86 22.61 13.42
CA LYS A 187 4.52 23.91 13.54
C LYS A 187 3.61 25.05 13.11
N ASN A 188 2.93 24.92 11.97
CA ASN A 188 2.01 25.93 11.47
C ASN A 188 0.77 26.09 12.34
N VAL A 189 0.23 24.98 12.87
CA VAL A 189 -0.88 25.01 13.83
C VAL A 189 -0.45 25.66 15.15
N LYS A 190 0.76 25.37 15.66
CA LYS A 190 1.32 26.05 16.84
C LYS A 190 1.55 27.55 16.62
N ALA A 191 1.77 27.97 15.37
CA ALA A 191 1.86 29.38 14.99
C ALA A 191 0.49 30.07 14.89
N GLY A 192 -0.62 29.35 15.13
CA GLY A 192 -1.97 29.90 15.20
C GLY A 192 -2.84 29.67 13.96
N GLN A 193 -2.35 28.94 12.96
CA GLN A 193 -3.16 28.57 11.79
C GLN A 193 -4.14 27.44 12.13
N SER A 194 -5.29 27.41 11.45
CA SER A 194 -6.14 26.22 11.46
C SER A 194 -5.47 25.06 10.72
N ARG A 195 -5.88 23.81 11.01
CA ARG A 195 -5.33 22.62 10.32
C ARG A 195 -5.52 22.68 8.80
N GLU A 196 -6.64 23.22 8.33
CA GLU A 196 -6.90 23.38 6.89
C GLU A 196 -5.98 24.42 6.25
N GLU A 197 -5.74 25.56 6.92
CA GLU A 197 -4.80 26.57 6.44
C GLU A 197 -3.36 26.04 6.41
N ALA A 198 -2.95 25.31 7.46
CA ALA A 198 -1.63 24.70 7.54
C ALA A 198 -1.39 23.66 6.43
N LEU A 199 -2.39 22.82 6.11
CA LEU A 199 -2.31 21.87 5.01
C LEU A 199 -2.24 22.57 3.65
N LYS A 200 -2.98 23.68 3.46
CA LYS A 200 -2.94 24.45 2.22
C LYS A 200 -1.62 25.18 2.04
N SER A 201 -1.01 25.69 3.11
CA SER A 201 0.23 26.47 3.03
C SER A 201 1.44 25.63 2.65
N ILE A 202 1.44 24.33 2.98
CA ILE A 202 2.54 23.41 2.69
C ILE A 202 2.29 22.55 1.43
N LYS A 203 1.12 22.69 0.80
CA LYS A 203 0.69 21.85 -0.32
C LYS A 203 1.73 21.83 -1.43
N ASP A 204 2.18 23.00 -1.87
CA ASP A 204 3.09 23.14 -3.01
C ASP A 204 4.51 22.68 -2.63
N ASP A 205 4.95 22.96 -1.39
CA ASP A 205 6.28 22.56 -0.89
C ASP A 205 6.48 21.04 -0.86
N PHE A 206 5.39 20.30 -0.59
CA PHE A 206 5.40 18.84 -0.56
C PHE A 206 4.75 18.21 -1.79
N GLU A 207 4.30 18.99 -2.78
CA GLU A 207 3.59 18.49 -3.96
C GLU A 207 2.36 17.63 -3.62
N MET A 208 1.58 18.02 -2.60
CA MET A 208 0.42 17.26 -2.15
C MET A 208 -0.78 17.43 -3.09
N ASP A 209 -1.44 16.33 -3.42
CA ASP A 209 -2.71 16.34 -4.13
C ASP A 209 -3.85 16.95 -3.29
N ASP A 210 -4.76 17.69 -3.93
CA ASP A 210 -5.93 18.28 -3.26
C ASP A 210 -6.79 17.21 -2.57
N THR A 211 -6.88 16.02 -3.17
CA THR A 211 -7.63 14.91 -2.59
C THR A 211 -6.97 14.36 -1.32
N SER A 212 -5.64 14.37 -1.21
CA SER A 212 -4.92 13.99 0.01
C SER A 212 -5.27 14.93 1.16
N ILE A 213 -5.29 16.25 0.90
CA ILE A 213 -5.72 17.25 1.89
C ILE A 213 -7.17 16.99 2.33
N LYS A 214 -8.09 16.72 1.39
CA LYS A 214 -9.48 16.43 1.73
C LYS A 214 -9.61 15.17 2.59
N VAL A 215 -8.87 14.11 2.28
CA VAL A 215 -8.83 12.88 3.09
C VAL A 215 -8.34 13.17 4.52
N LEU A 216 -7.24 13.92 4.66
CA LEU A 216 -6.67 14.28 5.96
C LEU A 216 -7.55 15.18 6.82
N LEU A 217 -8.42 15.95 6.18
CA LEU A 217 -9.44 16.78 6.83
C LEU A 217 -10.75 16.00 7.10
N GLY A 218 -10.86 14.75 6.68
CA GLY A 218 -12.11 13.97 6.78
C GLY A 218 -13.25 14.56 5.97
N LYS A 219 -12.94 15.30 4.89
CA LYS A 219 -13.97 15.91 4.05
C LYS A 219 -14.70 14.82 3.25
N PRO A 220 -16.04 14.90 3.14
CA PRO A 220 -16.80 13.95 2.35
C PRO A 220 -16.39 14.04 0.89
N ILE A 221 -16.27 12.89 0.23
CA ILE A 221 -15.90 12.81 -1.19
C ILE A 221 -16.95 13.49 -2.08
N SER A 222 -16.54 14.39 -2.98
CA SER A 222 -17.45 15.03 -3.96
C SER A 222 -17.71 14.13 -5.17
N ASN A 223 -18.62 14.51 -6.08
CA ASN A 223 -18.84 13.74 -7.31
C ASN A 223 -17.61 13.73 -8.22
N GLU A 224 -16.90 14.86 -8.30
CA GLU A 224 -15.67 15.00 -9.06
C GLU A 224 -14.56 14.10 -8.49
N ASP A 225 -14.47 14.02 -7.16
CA ASP A 225 -13.51 13.14 -6.48
C ASP A 225 -13.83 11.64 -6.67
N MET A 226 -15.04 11.29 -7.16
CA MET A 226 -15.41 9.91 -7.48
C MET A 226 -15.03 9.51 -8.91
N GLU A 227 -14.41 10.36 -9.71
CA GLU A 227 -13.98 9.99 -11.06
C GLU A 227 -12.58 9.38 -11.07
N LEU A 228 -12.42 8.31 -11.87
CA LEU A 228 -11.11 7.75 -12.19
C LEU A 228 -10.59 8.46 -13.44
N PHE A 229 -9.37 8.96 -13.38
CA PHE A 229 -8.80 9.72 -14.48
C PHE A 229 -8.26 8.77 -15.54
N TYR A 230 -8.82 8.83 -16.74
CA TYR A 230 -8.37 8.03 -17.87
C TYR A 230 -6.97 8.45 -18.32
N THR A 231 -6.10 7.45 -18.53
CA THR A 231 -4.82 7.58 -19.23
C THR A 231 -4.65 6.39 -20.21
N SER A 232 -3.96 6.58 -21.34
CA SER A 232 -3.80 5.54 -22.35
C SER A 232 -2.68 4.55 -22.01
N VAL A 233 -2.74 3.35 -22.57
CA VAL A 233 -1.64 2.36 -22.58
C VAL A 233 -0.42 2.88 -23.35
N GLU A 234 -0.65 3.78 -24.31
CA GLU A 234 0.40 4.45 -25.10
C GLU A 234 1.00 5.67 -24.37
N ASN A 235 0.58 5.95 -23.12
CA ASN A 235 1.07 7.08 -22.32
C ASN A 235 2.24 6.63 -21.43
N PRO A 236 3.36 7.37 -21.41
CA PRO A 236 4.64 6.95 -20.81
C PRO A 236 4.72 7.07 -19.29
N ILE A 237 3.64 6.77 -18.55
CA ILE A 237 3.62 6.89 -17.08
C ILE A 237 4.69 6.02 -16.40
N TYR A 238 5.16 4.97 -17.09
CA TYR A 238 6.23 4.08 -16.62
C TYR A 238 7.56 4.28 -17.37
N GLU A 239 7.60 5.04 -18.47
CA GLU A 239 8.82 5.22 -19.27
C GLU A 239 9.93 5.88 -18.42
N ALA A 240 9.55 6.89 -17.64
CA ALA A 240 10.43 7.57 -16.69
C ALA A 240 11.02 6.64 -15.60
N LEU A 241 10.42 5.46 -15.37
CA LEU A 241 10.97 4.49 -14.41
C LEU A 241 12.02 3.58 -15.03
N THR A 242 11.98 3.40 -16.35
CA THR A 242 12.86 2.52 -17.12
C THR A 242 14.00 3.24 -17.82
N GLU A 243 13.88 4.57 -17.99
CA GLU A 243 14.97 5.40 -18.52
C GLU A 243 16.18 5.40 -17.56
N VAL A 244 17.36 5.17 -18.14
CA VAL A 244 18.64 5.27 -17.45
C VAL A 244 19.19 6.65 -17.73
N GLU A 245 19.07 7.57 -16.77
CA GLU A 245 19.64 8.92 -16.89
C GLU A 245 21.10 8.97 -16.42
N ASP A 246 21.97 9.58 -17.22
CA ASP A 246 23.29 10.04 -16.77
C ASP A 246 23.12 11.26 -15.84
N SER A 247 22.96 10.97 -14.54
CA SER A 247 22.97 11.82 -13.34
C SER A 247 22.80 13.35 -13.46
N ARG A 248 21.66 13.84 -12.94
CA ARG A 248 21.61 15.04 -12.06
C ARG A 248 21.66 14.71 -10.56
N TRP A 249 21.46 13.45 -10.19
CA TRP A 249 21.45 12.97 -8.82
C TRP A 249 22.48 11.85 -8.69
N GLY A 250 23.72 12.19 -8.30
CA GLY A 250 24.92 11.32 -8.33
C GLY A 250 24.93 10.08 -7.42
N ALA A 251 23.76 9.48 -7.13
CA ALA A 251 23.61 8.18 -6.48
C ALA A 251 22.99 7.11 -7.41
N MET A 252 22.60 7.47 -8.64
CA MET A 252 21.96 6.59 -9.63
C MET A 252 22.72 6.60 -10.98
N ASP A 253 24.05 6.70 -10.96
CA ASP A 253 24.85 6.63 -12.20
C ASP A 253 24.62 5.28 -12.91
N GLY A 254 23.85 5.30 -14.01
CA GLY A 254 23.62 4.14 -14.86
C GLY A 254 22.52 3.17 -14.41
N GLU A 255 21.66 3.54 -13.46
CA GLU A 255 20.54 2.70 -12.98
C GLU A 255 19.18 3.35 -13.18
N SER A 256 18.18 2.54 -13.57
CA SER A 256 16.79 2.99 -13.68
C SER A 256 16.16 3.17 -12.28
N LEU A 257 15.16 4.04 -12.15
CA LEU A 257 14.39 4.20 -10.91
C LEU A 257 13.71 2.88 -10.48
N LEU A 258 13.30 2.08 -11.47
CA LEU A 258 12.73 0.76 -11.24
C LEU A 258 13.74 -0.17 -10.54
N ASP A 259 14.97 -0.25 -11.07
CA ASP A 259 16.04 -1.08 -10.50
C ASP A 259 16.42 -0.62 -9.09
N HIS A 260 16.57 0.69 -8.91
CA HIS A 260 16.89 1.27 -7.62
C HIS A 260 15.82 0.95 -6.56
N SER A 261 14.53 1.00 -6.93
CA SER A 261 13.44 0.70 -6.01
C SER A 261 13.41 -0.77 -5.58
N TYR A 262 13.74 -1.73 -6.46
CA TYR A 262 13.85 -3.14 -6.06
C TYR A 262 15.07 -3.37 -5.17
N TYR A 263 16.21 -2.76 -5.49
CA TYR A 263 17.40 -2.84 -4.66
C TYR A 263 17.16 -2.28 -3.25
N MET A 264 16.53 -1.10 -3.15
CA MET A 264 16.18 -0.51 -1.86
C MET A 264 15.15 -1.34 -1.09
N GLY A 265 14.14 -1.89 -1.76
CA GLY A 265 13.16 -2.81 -1.16
C GLY A 265 13.83 -4.04 -0.55
N SER A 266 14.78 -4.65 -1.27
CA SER A 266 15.54 -5.80 -0.76
C SER A 266 16.33 -5.45 0.51
N ASN A 267 16.97 -4.29 0.55
CA ASN A 267 17.75 -3.85 1.72
C ASN A 267 16.85 -3.56 2.93
N LEU A 268 15.69 -2.93 2.71
CA LEU A 268 14.71 -2.68 3.77
C LEU A 268 14.18 -4.00 4.35
N LYS A 269 13.95 -5.00 3.49
CA LYS A 269 13.51 -6.33 3.89
C LYS A 269 14.56 -7.07 4.71
N VAL A 270 15.81 -7.09 4.24
CA VAL A 270 16.94 -7.68 4.99
C VAL A 270 17.13 -6.98 6.33
N TRP A 271 16.99 -5.66 6.39
CA TRP A 271 17.07 -4.91 7.63
C TRP A 271 15.93 -5.28 8.60
N GLU A 272 14.70 -5.41 8.11
CA GLU A 272 13.57 -5.85 8.94
C GLU A 272 13.80 -7.27 9.48
N TRP A 273 14.27 -8.20 8.65
CA TRP A 273 14.61 -9.56 9.07
C TRP A 273 15.66 -9.56 10.18
N ARG A 274 16.77 -8.83 10.00
CA ARG A 274 17.82 -8.71 11.03
C ARG A 274 17.30 -8.09 12.32
N THR A 275 16.47 -7.05 12.22
CA THR A 275 15.87 -6.41 13.41
C THR A 275 14.91 -7.37 14.13
N ARG A 276 14.14 -8.19 13.39
CA ARG A 276 13.27 -9.23 13.98
C ARG A 276 14.09 -10.33 14.65
N GLU A 277 15.16 -10.81 14.02
CA GLU A 277 16.09 -11.78 14.62
C GLU A 277 16.72 -11.25 15.91
N GLU A 278 17.20 -10.00 15.91
CA GLU A 278 17.76 -9.36 17.11
C GLU A 278 16.73 -9.27 18.26
N VAL A 279 15.47 -8.91 17.94
CA VAL A 279 14.38 -8.85 18.94
C VAL A 279 13.99 -10.24 19.43
N GLU A 280 13.97 -11.25 18.55
CA GLU A 280 13.69 -12.64 18.93
C GLU A 280 14.81 -13.23 19.81
N GLU A 281 16.08 -12.96 19.49
CA GLU A 281 17.22 -13.33 20.34
C GLU A 281 17.16 -12.65 21.71
N GLU A 282 16.79 -11.37 21.76
CA GLU A 282 16.59 -10.63 23.01
C GLU A 282 15.42 -11.22 23.83
N ALA A 283 14.29 -11.50 23.19
CA ALA A 283 13.13 -12.11 23.83
C ALA A 283 13.42 -13.53 24.35
N GLU A 284 14.15 -14.36 23.58
CA GLU A 284 14.61 -15.68 24.02
C GLU A 284 15.59 -15.60 25.19
N SER A 285 16.48 -14.60 25.18
CA SER A 285 17.41 -14.32 26.28
C SER A 285 16.65 -13.98 27.56
N VAL A 286 15.69 -13.05 27.48
CA VAL A 286 14.82 -12.66 28.60
C VAL A 286 14.00 -13.86 29.11
N MET A 287 13.43 -14.67 28.22
CA MET A 287 12.71 -15.89 28.59
C MET A 287 13.60 -16.91 29.29
N LYS A 288 14.84 -17.11 28.82
CA LYS A 288 15.82 -18.00 29.48
C LYS A 288 16.22 -17.49 30.86
N GLU A 289 16.31 -16.18 31.07
CA GLU A 289 16.57 -15.60 32.40
C GLU A 289 15.38 -15.76 33.36
N LEU A 290 14.15 -15.54 32.88
CA LEU A 290 12.92 -15.73 33.67
C LEU A 290 12.72 -17.19 34.10
N LEU A 291 13.05 -18.15 33.24
CA LEU A 291 13.00 -19.59 33.54
C LEU A 291 14.08 -20.01 34.54
N LYS A 292 15.27 -19.38 34.52
CA LYS A 292 16.32 -19.58 35.53
C LYS A 292 15.93 -19.00 36.90
N GLY A 293 15.17 -17.91 36.92
CA GLY A 293 14.66 -17.27 38.15
C GLY A 293 13.53 -18.04 38.84
N SER A 294 12.80 -18.88 38.10
CA SER A 294 11.62 -19.62 38.60
C SER A 294 11.94 -21.00 39.20
N SER A 295 13.21 -21.38 39.29
CA SER A 295 13.69 -22.67 39.81
C SER A 295 14.31 -22.58 41.22
N LYS A 296 13.76 -21.71 42.09
CA LYS A 296 14.12 -21.63 43.51
C LYS A 296 12.92 -21.74 44.42
#